data_AF-A0AAD5PDD3-F1
#
_entry.id   AF-A0AAD5PDD3-F1
#
_cell.length_a   1.000
_cell.length_b   1.000
_cell.length_c   1.000
_cell.angle_alpha   90.00
_cell.angle_beta   90.00
_cell.angle_gamma   90.00
#
_symmetry.space_group_name_H-M   'P 1'
#
loop_
_entity.id
_entity.type
_entity.pdbx_description
1 polymer ?
#
loop_
_entity_poly.entity_id
_entity_poly.type
_entity_poly.pdbx_seq_one_letter_code
_entity_poly.pdbx_strand_id
1 'polypeptide(L)'
;GQYYCISLSDNDAYGGIHTSTLAIMFHDDSHRRLALNYWRFWLGQQREPENARALEVNSGRCSGIQNIQSDYFDRVTFDWHGKRGAKIYVRFNCLSTDFSRIKGVKGIPLRLHMETQGIPSPHEQQQSLMEATYCRIKLFRDKGAERKNKDDQRHIEKQLEKLQGMCNPGEAHPLLNALRREIKYTAFSDIAEELSPPVMSSVALEQNYSNTTTAERFKSSTCKPSFVFSPTTTPTSSSSSSPSSALSTPPSSTNVSPAVDGVDPNYVPTRRRRHAVLSLFVRCPNDEYYRAIYLDELTVQNLIDKFSTKLNVPVPIKSVIRHVPRHDMVESSNNDHNIIAVRVDDAMIRDIPEQQDMEIEIKFTDDGVATLILCY
;
A
#
# COMPACT_ATOMS: atom_id res chain seq x y z
N GLY A 1 19.27 17.33 -12.41
CA GLY A 1 18.86 16.48 -11.28
C GLY A 1 20.00 15.55 -10.90
N GLN A 2 20.03 15.11 -9.64
CA GLN A 2 20.96 14.07 -9.16
C GLN A 2 20.51 12.69 -9.64
N TYR A 3 21.46 11.76 -9.84
CA TYR A 3 21.18 10.35 -10.13
C TYR A 3 21.04 9.54 -8.84
N TYR A 4 20.05 8.66 -8.81
CA TYR A 4 19.76 7.73 -7.72
C TYR A 4 19.85 6.30 -8.24
N CYS A 5 20.53 5.43 -7.50
CA CYS A 5 20.63 4.01 -7.83
C CYS A 5 19.40 3.27 -7.30
N ILE A 6 18.78 2.45 -8.15
CA ILE A 6 17.75 1.48 -7.77
C ILE A 6 18.30 0.10 -8.13
N SER A 7 18.27 -0.82 -7.15
CA SER A 7 18.72 -2.21 -7.34
C SER A 7 17.50 -3.11 -7.41
N LEU A 8 17.49 -4.01 -8.38
CA LEU A 8 16.48 -5.04 -8.58
C LEU A 8 17.13 -6.40 -8.33
N SER A 9 16.42 -7.25 -7.59
CA SER A 9 16.82 -8.62 -7.30
C SER A 9 15.57 -9.48 -7.27
N ASP A 10 15.67 -10.66 -7.86
CA ASP A 10 14.64 -11.67 -7.82
C ASP A 10 14.92 -12.67 -6.70
N ASN A 11 13.98 -12.82 -5.77
CA ASN A 11 14.12 -13.72 -4.63
C ASN A 11 13.74 -15.17 -4.96
N ASP A 12 12.97 -15.38 -6.03
CA ASP A 12 12.53 -16.71 -6.47
C ASP A 12 13.55 -17.38 -7.40
N ALA A 13 14.68 -16.71 -7.63
CA ALA A 13 15.79 -17.16 -8.47
C ALA A 13 15.35 -17.56 -9.90
N TYR A 14 14.32 -16.91 -10.43
CA TYR A 14 13.82 -17.20 -11.77
C TYR A 14 14.94 -17.03 -12.81
N GLY A 15 15.09 -18.07 -13.62
CA GLY A 15 16.14 -18.18 -14.61
C GLY A 15 15.91 -17.38 -15.89
N GLY A 16 14.73 -16.75 -16.05
CA GLY A 16 14.37 -16.03 -17.25
C GLY A 16 14.58 -14.52 -17.18
N ILE A 17 14.01 -13.85 -18.18
CA ILE A 17 14.06 -12.41 -18.35
C ILE A 17 12.77 -11.81 -17.77
N HIS A 18 12.94 -10.74 -17.01
CA HIS A 18 11.88 -9.89 -16.51
C HIS A 18 11.85 -8.60 -17.31
N THR A 19 10.66 -8.10 -17.59
CA THR A 19 10.44 -6.74 -18.11
C THR A 19 9.91 -5.89 -16.98
N SER A 20 10.64 -4.83 -16.64
CA SER A 20 10.23 -3.87 -15.60
C SER A 20 9.96 -2.49 -16.18
N THR A 21 8.88 -1.86 -15.73
CA THR A 21 8.52 -0.48 -16.02
C THR A 21 8.56 0.35 -14.75
N LEU A 22 9.46 1.33 -14.71
CA LEU A 22 9.56 2.32 -13.63
C LEU A 22 8.90 3.63 -14.06
N ALA A 23 7.89 4.07 -13.32
CA ALA A 23 7.20 5.33 -13.54
C ALA A 23 7.26 6.26 -12.31
N ILE A 24 7.31 7.58 -12.55
CA ILE A 24 7.05 8.58 -11.51
C ILE A 24 5.56 8.97 -11.50
N MET A 25 4.92 8.87 -10.34
CA MET A 25 3.47 9.08 -10.19
C MET A 25 3.14 9.91 -8.95
N PHE A 26 1.89 10.39 -8.88
CA PHE A 26 1.36 11.00 -7.65
C PHE A 26 1.04 9.93 -6.60
N HIS A 27 1.42 10.17 -5.35
CA HIS A 27 1.21 9.20 -4.28
C HIS A 27 -0.24 9.17 -3.76
N ASP A 28 -0.85 10.32 -3.56
CA ASP A 28 -2.23 10.36 -3.04
C ASP A 28 -3.24 10.12 -4.16
N ASP A 29 -4.38 9.54 -3.81
CA ASP A 29 -5.41 9.13 -4.76
C ASP A 29 -6.15 10.31 -5.40
N SER A 30 -6.41 11.36 -4.61
CA SER A 30 -6.93 12.63 -5.12
C SER A 30 -6.01 13.28 -6.15
N HIS A 31 -4.70 13.23 -5.93
CA HIS A 31 -3.71 13.77 -6.87
C HIS A 31 -3.58 12.90 -8.12
N ARG A 32 -3.69 11.57 -8.01
CA ARG A 32 -3.71 10.66 -9.16
C ARG A 32 -4.87 10.94 -10.11
N ARG A 33 -6.08 11.19 -9.59
CA ARG A 33 -7.24 11.56 -10.41
C ARG A 33 -7.01 12.83 -11.23
N LEU A 34 -6.15 13.73 -10.75
CA LEU A 34 -5.81 14.99 -11.40
C LEU A 34 -4.45 14.96 -12.11
N ALA A 35 -3.85 13.78 -12.27
CA ALA A 35 -2.47 13.63 -12.77
C ALA A 35 -2.25 14.32 -14.11
N LEU A 36 -3.20 14.17 -15.03
CA LEU A 36 -3.14 14.78 -16.35
C LEU A 36 -3.01 16.31 -16.28
N ASN A 37 -3.78 16.96 -15.41
CA ASN A 37 -3.76 18.40 -15.24
C ASN A 37 -2.42 18.87 -14.65
N TYR A 38 -1.90 18.12 -13.66
CA TYR A 38 -0.60 18.44 -13.07
C TYR A 38 0.56 18.26 -14.05
N TRP A 39 0.56 17.19 -14.85
CA TRP A 39 1.61 16.97 -15.85
C TRP A 39 1.55 17.97 -16.99
N ARG A 40 0.35 18.33 -17.48
CA ARG A 40 0.18 19.43 -18.46
C ARG A 40 0.68 20.76 -17.90
N PHE A 41 0.36 21.05 -16.64
CA PHE A 41 0.85 22.25 -15.96
C PHE A 41 2.38 22.26 -15.82
N TRP A 42 2.99 21.12 -15.46
CA TRP A 42 4.44 20.97 -15.38
C TRP A 42 5.10 21.14 -16.76
N LEU A 43 4.58 20.48 -17.81
CA LEU A 43 5.06 20.57 -19.19
C LEU A 43 5.00 22.00 -19.74
N GLY A 44 3.89 22.71 -19.49
CA GLY A 44 3.72 24.09 -19.93
C GLY A 44 4.68 25.11 -19.28
N GLN A 45 5.43 24.69 -18.25
CA GLN A 45 6.49 25.49 -17.63
C GLN A 45 7.89 25.16 -18.17
N GLN A 46 8.03 24.10 -18.97
CA GLN A 46 9.31 23.69 -19.54
C GLN A 46 9.66 24.55 -20.74
N ARG A 47 10.96 24.79 -20.96
CA ARG A 47 11.45 25.55 -22.12
C ARG A 47 11.18 24.83 -23.44
N GLU A 48 11.32 23.50 -23.42
CA GLU A 48 11.09 22.61 -24.56
C GLU A 48 10.16 21.48 -24.12
N PRO A 49 8.83 21.67 -24.17
CA PRO A 49 7.87 20.69 -23.67
C PRO A 49 7.98 19.32 -24.34
N GLU A 50 8.25 19.28 -25.65
CA GLU A 50 8.39 18.05 -26.45
C GLU A 50 9.59 17.18 -26.01
N ASN A 51 10.66 17.81 -25.53
CA ASN A 51 11.88 17.13 -25.09
C ASN A 51 11.92 16.93 -23.56
N ALA A 52 10.96 17.49 -22.83
CA ALA A 52 10.98 17.50 -21.37
C ALA A 52 10.61 16.13 -20.81
N ARG A 53 11.50 15.55 -20.00
CA ARG A 53 11.30 14.28 -19.32
C ARG A 53 11.24 14.46 -17.82
N ALA A 54 10.21 13.95 -17.17
CA ALA A 54 10.10 13.95 -15.71
C ALA A 54 11.04 12.90 -15.08
N LEU A 55 11.23 11.77 -15.77
CA LEU A 55 12.12 10.67 -15.40
C LEU A 55 13.13 10.38 -16.53
N GLU A 56 14.40 10.23 -16.16
CA GLU A 56 15.47 9.85 -17.09
C GLU A 56 16.31 8.71 -16.51
N VAL A 57 16.74 7.78 -17.36
CA VAL A 57 17.72 6.74 -17.02
C VAL A 57 19.09 7.06 -17.63
N ASN A 58 20.16 6.81 -16.89
CA ASN A 58 21.53 6.87 -17.42
C ASN A 58 22.01 5.47 -17.78
N SER A 59 21.75 5.06 -19.02
CA SER A 59 22.11 3.74 -19.53
C SER A 59 23.58 3.39 -19.34
N GLY A 60 24.50 4.36 -19.45
CA GLY A 60 25.94 4.15 -19.29
C GLY A 60 26.39 3.84 -17.85
N ARG A 61 25.56 4.11 -16.84
CA ARG A 61 25.84 3.73 -15.44
C ARG A 61 25.09 2.48 -15.00
N CYS A 62 24.07 2.07 -15.76
CA CYS A 62 23.27 0.90 -15.43
C CYS A 62 24.04 -0.41 -15.65
N SER A 63 23.65 -1.45 -14.94
CA SER A 63 24.21 -2.79 -15.09
C SER A 63 23.11 -3.85 -15.04
N GLY A 64 23.18 -4.85 -15.90
CA GLY A 64 22.22 -5.97 -15.91
C GLY A 64 20.87 -5.65 -16.55
N ILE A 65 20.77 -4.53 -17.28
CA ILE A 65 19.57 -4.16 -18.06
C ILE A 65 19.84 -4.18 -19.57
N GLN A 66 18.79 -4.45 -20.34
CA GLN A 66 18.77 -4.42 -21.81
C GLN A 66 17.41 -3.88 -22.30
N ASN A 67 17.24 -3.71 -23.61
CA ASN A 67 15.97 -3.28 -24.23
C ASN A 67 15.33 -2.06 -23.56
N ILE A 68 16.15 -1.03 -23.29
CA ILE A 68 15.68 0.17 -22.60
C ILE A 68 14.78 0.97 -23.54
N GLN A 69 13.51 1.12 -23.15
CA GLN A 69 12.50 1.92 -23.82
C GLN A 69 12.15 3.13 -22.95
N SER A 70 12.19 4.31 -23.55
CA SER A 70 11.89 5.57 -22.86
C SER A 70 11.00 6.44 -23.72
N ASP A 71 9.93 5.89 -24.28
CA ASP A 71 9.06 6.64 -25.21
C ASP A 71 8.20 7.67 -24.49
N TYR A 72 7.92 7.46 -23.20
CA TYR A 72 7.16 8.40 -22.39
C TYR A 72 8.08 9.27 -21.52
N PHE A 73 7.59 10.47 -21.19
CA PHE A 73 8.34 11.44 -20.39
C PHE A 73 8.42 11.07 -18.89
N ASP A 74 7.51 10.22 -18.40
CA ASP A 74 7.33 9.91 -16.97
C ASP A 74 7.76 8.48 -16.58
N ARG A 75 8.18 7.65 -17.54
CA ARG A 75 8.55 6.26 -17.27
C ARG A 75 9.68 5.74 -18.17
N VAL A 76 10.25 4.63 -17.74
CA VAL A 76 11.23 3.84 -18.48
C VAL A 76 10.90 2.36 -18.33
N THR A 77 10.98 1.62 -19.43
CA THR A 77 10.81 0.16 -19.46
C THR A 77 12.14 -0.47 -19.86
N PHE A 78 12.50 -1.59 -19.24
CA PHE A 78 13.75 -2.29 -19.51
C PHE A 78 13.64 -3.76 -19.12
N ASP A 79 14.46 -4.57 -19.77
CA ASP A 79 14.55 -6.00 -19.49
C ASP A 79 15.75 -6.30 -18.61
N TRP A 80 15.65 -7.28 -17.74
CA TRP A 80 16.75 -7.74 -16.89
C TRP A 80 16.63 -9.23 -16.56
N HIS A 81 17.71 -9.84 -16.11
CA HIS A 81 17.76 -11.28 -15.85
C HIS A 81 17.60 -11.56 -14.35
N GLY A 82 16.61 -12.36 -13.96
CA GLY A 82 16.26 -12.63 -12.55
C GLY A 82 17.46 -13.06 -11.69
N LYS A 83 18.14 -14.12 -12.10
CA LYS A 83 19.38 -14.62 -11.44
C LYS A 83 20.53 -13.61 -11.28
N ARG A 84 20.64 -12.61 -12.16
CA ARG A 84 21.75 -11.64 -12.14
C ARG A 84 21.38 -10.35 -11.42
N GLY A 85 20.08 -10.04 -11.32
CA GLY A 85 19.59 -8.76 -10.87
C GLY A 85 19.96 -7.63 -11.83
N ALA A 86 19.56 -6.41 -11.45
CA ALA A 86 19.87 -5.20 -12.20
C ALA A 86 20.13 -4.02 -11.28
N LYS A 87 20.88 -3.04 -11.79
CA LYS A 87 21.02 -1.71 -11.17
C LYS A 87 20.75 -0.66 -12.21
N ILE A 88 19.82 0.23 -11.91
CA ILE A 88 19.48 1.37 -12.75
C ILE A 88 19.81 2.68 -12.06
N TYR A 89 20.24 3.68 -12.82
CA TYR A 89 20.53 5.01 -12.33
C TYR A 89 19.55 6.00 -12.93
N VAL A 90 18.66 6.53 -12.09
CA VAL A 90 17.58 7.40 -12.54
C VAL A 90 17.72 8.81 -12.00
N ARG A 91 17.26 9.77 -12.79
CA ARG A 91 17.23 11.19 -12.47
C ARG A 91 15.81 11.71 -12.62
N PHE A 92 15.43 12.62 -11.75
CA PHE A 92 14.14 13.32 -11.80
C PHE A 92 14.34 14.79 -12.19
N ASN A 93 13.45 15.30 -13.03
CA ASN A 93 13.44 16.70 -13.48
C ASN A 93 12.19 17.48 -13.07
N CYS A 94 11.37 16.90 -12.20
CA CYS A 94 10.27 17.60 -11.55
C CYS A 94 10.52 17.69 -10.04
N LEU A 95 9.86 18.66 -9.41
CA LEU A 95 9.89 18.85 -7.97
C LEU A 95 8.49 18.63 -7.41
N SER A 96 8.41 18.25 -6.14
CA SER A 96 7.12 18.12 -5.47
C SER A 96 6.32 19.44 -5.47
N THR A 97 6.98 20.59 -5.61
CA THR A 97 6.34 21.92 -5.65
C THR A 97 6.03 22.43 -7.07
N ASP A 98 6.48 21.76 -8.14
CA ASP A 98 6.32 22.28 -9.51
C ASP A 98 4.89 22.17 -10.05
N PHE A 99 3.99 21.54 -9.31
CA PHE A 99 2.61 21.27 -9.70
C PHE A 99 1.61 22.35 -9.23
N SER A 100 2.10 23.49 -8.72
CA SER A 100 1.30 24.66 -8.34
C SER A 100 2.10 25.95 -8.55
N ARG A 101 1.42 27.06 -8.91
CA ARG A 101 2.04 28.41 -8.97
C ARG A 101 2.18 29.07 -7.60
N ILE A 102 1.50 28.55 -6.59
CA ILE A 102 1.42 29.18 -5.29
C ILE A 102 2.74 28.93 -4.54
N LYS A 103 3.46 30.01 -4.24
CA LYS A 103 4.68 29.93 -3.43
C LYS A 103 4.32 29.62 -1.97
N GLY A 104 5.17 28.84 -1.30
CA GLY A 104 5.00 28.52 0.12
C GLY A 104 4.01 27.38 0.41
N VAL A 105 3.47 26.70 -0.62
CA VAL A 105 2.64 25.51 -0.41
C VAL A 105 3.47 24.27 -0.14
N LYS A 106 2.88 23.33 0.59
CA LYS A 106 3.43 22.00 0.77
C LYS A 106 3.48 21.29 -0.59
N GLY A 107 4.66 20.79 -0.97
CA GLY A 107 4.82 20.01 -2.21
C GLY A 107 3.93 18.76 -2.23
N ILE A 108 3.44 18.43 -3.42
CA ILE A 108 2.61 17.25 -3.68
C ILE A 108 3.43 15.97 -3.45
N PRO A 109 2.93 15.01 -2.67
CA PRO A 109 3.56 13.71 -2.48
C PRO A 109 3.66 12.91 -3.80
N LEU A 110 4.86 12.45 -4.12
CA LEU A 110 5.15 11.65 -5.31
C LEU A 110 5.51 10.21 -4.90
N ARG A 111 5.48 9.29 -5.85
CA ARG A 111 6.00 7.94 -5.70
C ARG A 111 6.72 7.50 -6.98
N LEU A 112 7.64 6.57 -6.81
CA LEU A 112 8.08 5.67 -7.86
C LEU A 112 7.17 4.46 -7.84
N HIS A 113 6.74 4.01 -9.01
CA HIS A 113 5.92 2.84 -9.23
C HIS A 113 6.69 1.91 -10.16
N MET A 114 6.99 0.70 -9.72
CA MET A 114 7.68 -0.32 -10.50
C MET A 114 6.70 -1.45 -10.76
N GLU A 115 6.46 -1.76 -12.03
CA GLU A 115 5.76 -2.97 -12.45
C GLU A 115 6.77 -3.90 -13.09
N THR A 116 6.77 -5.18 -12.70
CA THR A 116 7.65 -6.21 -13.23
C THR A 116 6.81 -7.39 -13.68
N GLN A 117 7.01 -7.83 -14.92
CA GLN A 117 6.45 -9.09 -15.41
C GLN A 117 7.57 -10.04 -15.81
N GLY A 118 7.44 -11.31 -15.44
CA GLY A 118 8.24 -12.37 -16.05
C GLY A 118 7.82 -12.58 -17.50
N ILE A 119 8.77 -12.68 -18.42
CA ILE A 119 8.47 -13.11 -19.80
C ILE A 119 8.33 -14.64 -19.77
N PRO A 120 7.12 -15.20 -19.96
CA PRO A 120 6.94 -16.64 -19.90
C PRO A 120 7.74 -17.31 -21.02
N SER A 121 8.46 -18.37 -20.65
CA SER A 121 9.06 -19.31 -21.58
C SER A 121 7.94 -19.89 -22.48
N PRO A 122 8.12 -20.05 -23.81
CA PRO A 122 7.09 -20.64 -24.68
C PRO A 122 6.69 -22.08 -24.29
N HIS A 123 7.43 -22.72 -23.37
CA HIS A 123 7.17 -24.06 -22.85
C HIS A 123 6.57 -24.11 -21.42
N GLU A 124 6.39 -22.98 -20.74
CA GLU A 124 5.85 -22.94 -19.37
C GLU A 124 4.56 -22.12 -19.33
N GLN A 125 3.42 -22.79 -19.10
CA GLN A 125 2.11 -22.17 -18.84
C GLN A 125 2.02 -21.60 -17.42
N GLN A 126 3.10 -21.01 -16.91
CA GLN A 126 3.08 -20.36 -15.61
C GLN A 126 2.47 -18.98 -15.78
N GLN A 127 1.36 -18.72 -15.09
CA GLN A 127 0.75 -17.39 -14.94
C GLN A 127 1.87 -16.35 -14.80
N SER A 128 1.94 -15.38 -15.72
CA SER A 128 2.92 -14.30 -15.66
C SER A 128 2.65 -13.52 -14.37
N LEU A 129 3.42 -13.79 -13.32
CA LEU A 129 3.31 -13.08 -12.06
C LEU A 129 3.66 -11.62 -12.35
N MET A 130 2.69 -10.72 -12.17
CA MET A 130 2.88 -9.30 -12.34
C MET A 130 3.08 -8.69 -10.96
N GLU A 131 4.32 -8.36 -10.64
CA GLU A 131 4.66 -7.69 -9.38
C GLU A 131 4.54 -6.18 -9.56
N ALA A 132 3.82 -5.50 -8.67
CA ALA A 132 3.77 -4.05 -8.64
C ALA A 132 4.25 -3.56 -7.26
N THR A 133 5.23 -2.66 -7.24
CA THR A 133 5.79 -2.08 -6.02
C THR A 133 5.91 -0.56 -6.12
N TYR A 134 6.02 0.14 -5.00
CA TYR A 134 6.21 1.58 -4.98
C TYR A 134 7.17 2.06 -3.89
N CYS A 135 7.79 3.22 -4.14
CA CYS A 135 8.55 3.97 -3.14
C CYS A 135 8.04 5.40 -3.08
N ARG A 136 7.65 5.89 -1.89
CA ARG A 136 7.28 7.31 -1.71
C ARG A 136 8.51 8.18 -1.85
N ILE A 137 8.38 9.29 -2.58
CA ILE A 137 9.47 10.23 -2.79
C ILE A 137 8.99 11.68 -2.62
N LYS A 138 9.93 12.55 -2.23
CA LYS A 138 9.80 14.00 -2.30
C LYS A 138 11.03 14.55 -2.98
N LEU A 139 10.80 15.42 -3.96
CA LEU A 139 11.85 15.96 -4.81
C LEU A 139 12.06 17.44 -4.48
N PHE A 140 13.32 17.80 -4.23
CA PHE A 140 13.74 19.12 -3.78
C PHE A 140 14.75 19.72 -4.76
N ARG A 141 14.84 21.06 -4.77
CA ARG A 141 15.95 21.75 -5.46
C ARG A 141 17.19 21.73 -4.59
N ASP A 142 18.34 21.75 -5.27
CA ASP A 142 19.65 21.88 -4.67
C ASP A 142 19.84 20.87 -3.53
N LYS A 143 20.43 21.32 -2.41
CA LYS A 143 20.59 20.54 -1.18
C LYS A 143 19.36 20.52 -0.28
N GLY A 144 18.17 20.64 -0.86
CA GLY A 144 16.91 20.72 -0.12
C GLY A 144 16.56 19.44 0.64
N ALA A 145 16.87 18.27 0.08
CA ALA A 145 16.67 16.99 0.73
C ALA A 145 17.58 16.84 1.97
N GLU A 146 18.86 17.19 1.83
CA GLU A 146 19.83 17.12 2.93
C GLU A 146 19.50 18.11 4.05
N ARG A 147 19.06 19.34 3.71
CA ARG A 147 18.55 20.29 4.72
C ARG A 147 17.35 19.74 5.46
N LYS A 148 16.38 19.14 4.73
CA LYS A 148 15.19 18.54 5.34
C LYS A 148 15.57 17.38 6.28
N ASN A 149 16.46 16.49 5.86
CA ASN A 149 16.94 15.40 6.71
C ASN A 149 17.65 15.93 7.97
N LYS A 150 18.49 16.96 7.84
CA LYS A 150 19.17 17.58 8.99
C LYS A 150 18.19 18.23 9.97
N ASP A 151 17.14 18.86 9.47
CA ASP A 151 16.11 19.49 10.31
C ASP A 151 15.20 18.44 10.97
N ASP A 152 14.84 17.38 10.24
CA ASP A 152 14.06 16.26 10.77
C ASP A 152 14.87 15.50 11.84
N GLN A 153 16.17 15.28 11.62
CA GLN A 153 17.06 14.69 12.62
C GLN A 153 17.13 15.55 13.89
N ARG A 154 17.33 16.86 13.75
CA ARG A 154 17.32 17.79 14.90
C ARG A 154 15.97 17.82 15.62
N HIS A 155 14.88 17.65 14.89
CA HIS A 155 13.55 17.55 15.48
C HIS A 155 13.39 16.24 16.28
N ILE A 156 13.81 15.11 15.72
CA ILE A 156 13.79 13.80 16.38
C ILE A 156 14.65 13.82 17.64
N GLU A 157 15.87 14.36 17.57
CA GLU A 157 16.78 14.50 18.72
C GLU A 157 16.13 15.29 19.86
N LYS A 158 15.46 16.42 19.56
CA LYS A 158 14.73 17.21 20.56
C LYS A 158 13.54 16.47 21.18
N GLN A 159 12.81 15.68 20.38
CA GLN A 159 11.73 14.83 20.91
C GLN A 159 12.30 13.74 21.81
N LEU A 160 13.47 13.21 21.45
CA LEU A 160 14.15 12.17 22.20
C LEU A 160 14.64 12.66 23.56
N GLU A 161 15.23 13.85 23.60
CA GLU A 161 15.67 14.51 24.84
C GLU A 161 14.51 14.69 25.82
N LYS A 162 13.34 15.11 25.31
CA LYS A 162 12.12 15.22 26.13
C LYS A 162 11.66 13.88 26.70
N LEU A 163 11.69 12.82 25.87
CA LEU A 163 11.29 11.46 26.29
C LEU A 163 12.28 10.86 27.30
N GLN A 164 13.58 11.11 27.13
CA GLN A 164 14.61 10.64 28.07
C GLN A 164 14.49 11.31 29.44
N GLY A 165 14.09 12.58 29.51
CA GLY A 165 13.81 13.27 30.77
C GLY A 165 12.59 12.73 31.53
N MET A 166 11.77 11.88 30.89
CA MET A 166 10.59 11.25 31.49
C MET A 166 10.83 9.79 31.89
N CYS A 167 11.98 9.20 31.53
CA CYS A 167 12.32 7.81 31.87
C CYS A 167 13.28 7.75 33.06
N ASN A 168 13.09 6.75 33.93
CA ASN A 168 13.97 6.52 35.07
C ASN A 168 15.40 6.17 34.58
N PRO A 169 16.45 6.62 35.30
CA PRO A 169 17.83 6.30 34.93
C PRO A 169 18.05 4.78 35.00
N GLY A 170 18.16 4.13 33.83
CA GLY A 170 18.44 2.70 33.69
C GLY A 170 17.63 1.97 32.62
N GLU A 171 16.46 2.50 32.22
CA GLU A 171 15.62 1.88 31.19
C GLU A 171 15.74 2.60 29.85
N ALA A 172 16.45 1.99 28.89
CA ALA A 172 16.44 2.47 27.51
C ALA A 172 15.08 2.16 26.87
N HIS A 173 14.24 3.19 26.71
CA HIS A 173 12.95 3.07 26.03
C HIS A 173 13.10 2.41 24.63
N PRO A 174 12.35 1.34 24.29
CA PRO A 174 12.54 0.57 23.04
C PRO A 174 12.52 1.41 21.75
N LEU A 175 11.74 2.50 21.75
CA LEU A 175 11.67 3.45 20.63
C LEU A 175 12.98 4.21 20.36
N LEU A 176 13.87 4.36 21.36
CA LEU A 176 15.19 5.00 21.20
C LEU A 176 16.06 4.25 20.19
N ASN A 177 16.02 2.93 20.22
CA ASN A 177 16.86 2.08 19.36
C ASN A 177 16.34 2.06 17.91
N ALA A 178 15.02 2.14 17.72
CA ALA A 178 14.41 2.24 16.39
C ALA A 178 14.72 3.58 15.71
N LEU A 179 14.69 4.69 16.47
CA LEU A 179 14.93 6.04 15.95
C LEU A 179 16.40 6.32 15.61
N ARG A 180 17.35 5.58 16.21
CA ARG A 180 18.80 5.73 15.97
C ARG A 180 19.32 4.92 14.78
N ARG A 181 18.51 4.05 14.17
CA ARG A 181 18.97 3.18 13.09
C ARG A 181 19.12 3.98 11.80
N GLU A 182 20.35 4.10 11.31
CA GLU A 182 20.63 4.71 10.02
C GLU A 182 20.14 3.78 8.89
N ILE A 183 19.19 4.28 8.09
CA ILE A 183 18.63 3.54 6.95
C ILE A 183 19.51 3.81 5.73
N LYS A 184 20.27 2.80 5.30
CA LYS A 184 21.20 2.91 4.15
C LYS A 184 20.50 2.85 2.79
N TYR A 185 19.31 2.23 2.74
CA TYR A 185 18.51 2.08 1.52
C TYR A 185 17.02 2.05 1.86
N THR A 186 16.19 2.47 0.91
CA THR A 186 14.73 2.39 1.01
C THR A 186 14.25 1.23 0.15
N ALA A 187 13.59 0.24 0.76
CA ALA A 187 12.93 -0.82 0.01
C ALA A 187 11.62 -0.30 -0.60
N PHE A 188 11.29 -0.76 -1.80
CA PHE A 188 9.97 -0.56 -2.37
C PHE A 188 8.97 -1.40 -1.58
N SER A 189 7.74 -0.92 -1.47
CA SER A 189 6.63 -1.60 -0.81
C SER A 189 5.68 -2.18 -1.84
N ASP A 190 5.14 -3.35 -1.58
CA ASP A 190 4.22 -4.02 -2.52
C ASP A 190 2.92 -3.23 -2.69
N ILE A 191 2.38 -3.31 -3.90
CA ILE A 191 1.06 -2.82 -4.27
C ILE A 191 0.19 -4.06 -4.42
N ALA A 192 -0.77 -4.22 -3.51
CA ALA A 192 -1.75 -5.30 -3.62
C ALA A 192 -2.44 -5.23 -5.01
N GLU A 193 -2.53 -6.39 -5.66
CA GLU A 193 -2.94 -6.62 -7.06
C GLU A 193 -4.30 -5.96 -7.42
N GLU A 194 -5.16 -5.73 -6.43
CA GLU A 194 -6.47 -5.06 -6.59
C GLU A 194 -6.41 -3.53 -6.78
N LEU A 195 -5.20 -2.96 -6.80
CA LEU A 195 -4.93 -1.54 -7.00
C LEU A 195 -4.05 -1.27 -8.22
N SER A 196 -3.94 -2.24 -9.13
CA SER A 196 -3.58 -1.86 -10.50
C SER A 196 -4.51 -0.70 -10.87
N PRO A 197 -4.00 0.52 -11.11
CA PRO A 197 -4.85 1.49 -11.78
C PRO A 197 -5.43 0.78 -13.01
N PRO A 198 -6.67 1.07 -13.44
CA PRO A 198 -7.06 0.65 -14.77
C PRO A 198 -5.88 1.06 -15.63
N VAL A 199 -5.28 0.10 -16.35
CA VAL A 199 -4.31 0.40 -17.39
C VAL A 199 -4.98 1.56 -18.09
N MET A 200 -4.46 2.78 -17.89
CA MET A 200 -4.94 3.91 -18.65
C MET A 200 -4.44 3.52 -20.00
N SER A 201 -5.32 2.83 -20.73
CA SER A 201 -5.00 2.25 -22.00
C SER A 201 -4.42 3.41 -22.78
N SER A 202 -3.20 3.20 -23.23
CA SER A 202 -2.38 4.18 -23.95
C SER A 202 -3.21 4.97 -24.96
N VAL A 203 -4.25 4.35 -25.55
CA VAL A 203 -5.27 4.98 -26.39
C VAL A 203 -5.99 6.21 -25.82
N ALA A 204 -6.28 6.31 -24.52
CA ALA A 204 -6.98 7.49 -23.96
C ALA A 204 -6.06 8.71 -23.74
N LEU A 205 -4.76 8.47 -23.56
CA LEU A 205 -3.72 9.50 -23.54
C LEU A 205 -3.29 9.85 -24.97
N GLU A 206 -3.13 8.87 -25.85
CA GLU A 206 -2.78 9.05 -27.26
C GLU A 206 -3.81 9.89 -28.02
N GLN A 207 -5.11 9.67 -27.81
CA GLN A 207 -6.16 10.46 -28.49
C GLN A 207 -6.20 11.94 -28.08
N ASN A 208 -5.62 12.30 -26.92
CA ASN A 208 -5.63 13.68 -26.42
C ASN A 208 -4.27 14.38 -26.50
N TYR A 209 -3.17 13.65 -26.71
CA TYR A 209 -1.85 14.24 -26.95
C TYR A 209 -1.50 14.31 -28.44
N SER A 210 -1.97 13.36 -29.26
CA SER A 210 -1.73 13.36 -30.72
C SER A 210 -2.54 14.43 -31.48
N ASN A 211 -3.61 14.97 -30.87
CA ASN A 211 -4.39 16.07 -31.46
C ASN A 211 -3.66 17.42 -31.46
N THR A 212 -2.39 17.46 -31.03
CA THR A 212 -1.57 18.68 -31.05
C THR A 212 -0.44 18.64 -32.08
N THR A 213 -0.37 17.59 -32.91
CA THR A 213 0.66 17.43 -33.95
C THR A 213 0.08 17.38 -35.36
N THR A 214 -0.92 18.22 -35.63
CA THR A 214 -1.23 18.62 -37.01
C THR A 214 -1.59 20.09 -37.02
N ALA A 215 -0.75 20.88 -37.69
CA ALA A 215 -1.03 22.26 -38.01
C ALA A 215 -2.26 22.35 -38.92
N GLU A 216 -3.42 22.62 -38.35
CA GLU A 216 -4.57 23.20 -39.06
C GLU A 216 -4.77 24.63 -38.53
N ARG A 217 -4.06 25.53 -39.22
CA ARG A 217 -4.39 26.94 -39.47
C ARG A 217 -5.82 27.34 -39.09
N PHE A 218 -6.00 28.05 -37.97
CA PHE A 218 -7.16 28.93 -37.79
C PHE A 218 -6.73 30.37 -37.52
N LYS A 219 -7.10 31.21 -38.48
CA LYS A 219 -7.13 32.66 -38.39
C LYS A 219 -8.10 33.07 -37.27
N SER A 220 -7.71 34.12 -36.55
CA SER A 220 -8.53 35.07 -35.80
C SER A 220 -9.98 34.67 -35.45
N SER A 221 -10.27 34.56 -34.17
CA SER A 221 -11.37 35.32 -33.56
C SER A 221 -11.28 35.32 -32.04
N THR A 222 -11.57 36.49 -31.50
CA THR A 222 -11.56 36.94 -30.11
C THR A 222 -12.36 36.04 -29.17
N CYS A 223 -11.81 35.69 -28.00
CA CYS A 223 -12.51 35.78 -26.72
C CYS A 223 -11.53 35.65 -25.54
N LYS A 224 -11.64 36.58 -24.59
CA LYS A 224 -10.83 36.66 -23.36
C LYS A 224 -11.29 35.60 -22.35
N PRO A 225 -10.39 34.97 -21.57
CA PRO A 225 -10.79 34.31 -20.34
C PRO A 225 -10.56 35.24 -19.14
N SER A 226 -11.64 35.54 -18.43
CA SER A 226 -11.59 36.14 -17.09
C SER A 226 -11.96 35.05 -16.09
N PHE A 227 -11.02 34.65 -15.24
CA PHE A 227 -11.33 34.04 -13.96
C PHE A 227 -10.47 34.72 -12.91
N VAL A 228 -11.13 35.53 -12.08
CA VAL A 228 -10.57 36.23 -10.93
C VAL A 228 -10.71 35.31 -9.73
N PHE A 229 -9.59 35.06 -9.04
CA PHE A 229 -9.56 34.39 -7.75
C PHE A 229 -9.28 35.47 -6.71
N SER A 230 -10.13 35.61 -5.69
CA SER A 230 -9.89 36.51 -4.55
C SER A 230 -10.09 35.74 -3.23
N PRO A 231 -9.16 35.87 -2.27
CA PRO A 231 -9.30 35.31 -0.92
C PRO A 231 -9.60 36.38 0.15
N THR A 232 -10.05 35.92 1.34
CA THR A 232 -9.55 36.30 2.70
C THR A 232 -10.60 36.78 3.75
N THR A 233 -10.50 36.15 4.94
CA THR A 233 -10.73 36.58 6.35
C THR A 233 -12.09 36.65 7.06
N THR A 234 -12.09 35.94 8.21
CA THR A 234 -12.83 35.92 9.51
C THR A 234 -13.06 37.29 10.21
N PRO A 235 -13.95 37.50 11.25
CA PRO A 235 -13.95 36.75 12.54
C PRO A 235 -15.24 36.65 13.44
N THR A 236 -15.11 35.84 14.52
CA THR A 236 -15.67 35.90 15.90
C THR A 236 -16.98 35.16 16.34
N SER A 237 -16.83 34.32 17.40
CA SER A 237 -17.70 33.96 18.59
C SER A 237 -19.23 33.80 18.44
N SER A 238 -19.99 32.89 19.08
CA SER A 238 -19.84 32.02 20.27
C SER A 238 -21.06 31.05 20.40
N SER A 239 -20.86 29.96 21.16
CA SER A 239 -21.83 29.20 22.00
C SER A 239 -23.02 28.41 21.41
N SER A 240 -22.95 27.08 21.67
CA SER A 240 -24.01 26.14 22.12
C SER A 240 -25.32 25.97 21.34
N SER A 241 -25.52 24.79 20.76
CA SER A 241 -26.52 23.76 21.16
C SER A 241 -26.93 22.85 19.99
N SER A 242 -26.89 21.53 20.22
CA SER A 242 -27.70 20.52 19.52
C SER A 242 -29.12 20.51 20.17
N PRO A 243 -30.19 19.90 19.60
CA PRO A 243 -30.17 18.73 18.70
C PRO A 243 -31.28 18.63 17.59
N SER A 244 -31.18 17.50 16.85
CA SER A 244 -32.26 16.70 16.22
C SER A 244 -32.78 17.03 14.80
N SER A 245 -32.48 16.06 13.91
CA SER A 245 -33.35 15.41 12.90
C SER A 245 -34.16 16.25 11.90
N ALA A 246 -33.80 16.15 10.61
CA ALA A 246 -34.73 15.75 9.55
C ALA A 246 -34.00 15.38 8.25
N LEU A 247 -34.47 14.25 7.72
CA LEU A 247 -34.25 13.57 6.45
C LEU A 247 -34.35 14.50 5.21
N SER A 248 -33.44 14.37 4.25
CA SER A 248 -33.67 14.73 2.83
C SER A 248 -32.62 14.08 1.92
N THR A 249 -33.08 13.13 1.12
CA THR A 249 -32.39 12.32 0.11
C THR A 249 -32.04 13.14 -1.14
N PRO A 250 -30.94 12.82 -1.87
CA PRO A 250 -30.84 13.05 -3.30
C PRO A 250 -30.74 11.71 -4.09
N PRO A 251 -31.04 11.72 -5.41
CA PRO A 251 -31.63 10.59 -6.09
C PRO A 251 -30.64 9.52 -6.55
N SER A 252 -31.14 8.30 -6.56
CA SER A 252 -30.53 7.05 -7.01
C SER A 252 -30.33 7.03 -8.52
N SER A 253 -29.10 6.80 -8.97
CA SER A 253 -28.81 6.16 -10.26
C SER A 253 -28.28 4.76 -9.99
N THR A 254 -29.17 3.79 -10.10
CA THR A 254 -28.92 2.36 -10.00
C THR A 254 -28.00 1.86 -11.11
N ASN A 255 -26.77 1.48 -10.76
CA ASN A 255 -26.03 0.45 -11.48
C ASN A 255 -26.04 -0.80 -10.61
N VAL A 256 -27.00 -1.69 -10.91
CA VAL A 256 -27.10 -3.02 -10.30
C VAL A 256 -25.98 -3.86 -10.88
N SER A 257 -24.97 -4.18 -10.06
CA SER A 257 -24.07 -5.30 -10.32
C SER A 257 -24.75 -6.58 -9.83
N PRO A 258 -24.60 -7.72 -10.51
CA PRO A 258 -25.27 -8.94 -10.08
C PRO A 258 -24.77 -9.36 -8.70
N ALA A 259 -25.70 -9.55 -7.76
CA ALA A 259 -25.41 -10.13 -6.46
C ALA A 259 -24.90 -11.55 -6.69
N VAL A 260 -23.63 -11.78 -6.36
CA VAL A 260 -23.08 -13.12 -6.22
C VAL A 260 -23.52 -13.63 -4.86
N ASP A 261 -24.27 -14.74 -4.82
CA ASP A 261 -24.67 -15.38 -3.56
C ASP A 261 -23.43 -15.66 -2.69
N GLY A 262 -23.50 -15.29 -1.41
CA GLY A 262 -22.47 -15.60 -0.41
C GLY A 262 -21.56 -14.45 0.03
N VAL A 263 -21.80 -13.20 -0.38
CA VAL A 263 -21.00 -12.05 0.07
C VAL A 263 -21.72 -11.30 1.20
N ASP A 264 -21.08 -11.22 2.38
CA ASP A 264 -21.56 -10.46 3.54
C ASP A 264 -21.77 -8.98 3.17
N PRO A 265 -23.01 -8.44 3.29
CA PRO A 265 -23.32 -7.04 2.99
C PRO A 265 -22.54 -6.02 3.85
N ASN A 266 -22.05 -6.43 5.03
CA ASN A 266 -21.24 -5.61 5.92
C ASN A 266 -19.73 -5.78 5.69
N TYR A 267 -19.32 -6.56 4.69
CA TYR A 267 -17.92 -6.71 4.34
C TYR A 267 -17.37 -5.41 3.74
N VAL A 268 -16.58 -4.69 4.54
CA VAL A 268 -15.79 -3.54 4.08
C VAL A 268 -14.34 -4.00 3.92
N PRO A 269 -13.84 -4.16 2.67
CA PRO A 269 -12.45 -4.51 2.43
C PRO A 269 -11.52 -3.52 3.13
N THR A 270 -10.81 -3.99 4.14
CA THR A 270 -9.87 -3.16 4.89
C THR A 270 -8.50 -3.24 4.23
N ARG A 271 -8.03 -2.11 3.68
CA ARG A 271 -6.70 -1.97 3.06
C ARG A 271 -5.61 -2.39 4.05
N ARG A 272 -4.93 -3.50 3.78
CA ARG A 272 -3.88 -4.02 4.67
C ARG A 272 -2.55 -3.32 4.42
N ARG A 273 -1.79 -3.15 5.49
CA ARG A 273 -0.44 -2.55 5.46
C ARG A 273 0.68 -3.60 5.47
N ARG A 274 0.35 -4.89 5.64
CA ARG A 274 1.27 -6.03 5.73
C ARG A 274 0.69 -7.22 4.96
N HIS A 275 1.54 -8.01 4.32
CA HIS A 275 1.15 -9.26 3.65
C HIS A 275 0.73 -10.28 4.73
N ALA A 276 -0.42 -10.92 4.53
CA ALA A 276 -0.84 -11.99 5.42
C ALA A 276 -0.09 -13.27 5.02
N VAL A 277 0.59 -13.91 5.97
CA VAL A 277 1.31 -15.17 5.75
C VAL A 277 0.36 -16.37 5.84
N LEU A 278 -0.79 -16.24 6.52
CA LEU A 278 -1.81 -17.27 6.61
C LEU A 278 -3.22 -16.67 6.59
N SER A 279 -4.13 -17.26 5.82
CA SER A 279 -5.57 -16.96 5.83
C SER A 279 -6.34 -18.10 6.46
N LEU A 280 -7.23 -17.79 7.40
CA LEU A 280 -8.10 -18.72 8.12
C LEU A 280 -9.55 -18.33 7.90
N PHE A 281 -10.43 -19.28 7.69
CA PHE A 281 -11.87 -19.04 7.63
C PHE A 281 -12.50 -19.49 8.94
N VAL A 282 -13.05 -18.54 9.69
CA VAL A 282 -13.43 -18.76 11.08
C VAL A 282 -14.91 -18.46 11.27
N ARG A 283 -15.66 -19.43 11.81
CA ARG A 283 -17.09 -19.29 12.10
C ARG A 283 -17.35 -19.34 13.60
N CYS A 284 -18.02 -18.31 14.13
CA CYS A 284 -18.54 -18.33 15.48
C CYS A 284 -19.82 -19.18 15.56
N PRO A 285 -20.20 -19.71 16.73
CA PRO A 285 -21.34 -20.63 16.85
C PRO A 285 -22.67 -19.99 16.43
N ASN A 286 -22.79 -18.66 16.59
CA ASN A 286 -23.98 -17.88 16.25
C ASN A 286 -23.90 -17.18 14.88
N ASP A 287 -22.81 -17.39 14.13
CA ASP A 287 -22.61 -16.78 12.82
C ASP A 287 -23.00 -17.79 11.71
N GLU A 288 -23.77 -17.30 10.73
CA GLU A 288 -24.15 -18.07 9.53
C GLU A 288 -23.01 -18.18 8.51
N TYR A 289 -22.02 -17.28 8.58
CA TYR A 289 -20.96 -17.17 7.58
C TYR A 289 -19.58 -17.26 8.23
N TYR A 290 -18.63 -17.82 7.48
CA TYR A 290 -17.22 -17.79 7.85
C TYR A 290 -16.65 -16.39 7.66
N ARG A 291 -15.86 -15.94 8.64
CA ARG A 291 -15.10 -14.70 8.60
C ARG A 291 -13.65 -15.01 8.33
N ALA A 292 -13.07 -14.33 7.35
CA ALA A 292 -11.66 -14.49 7.05
C ALA A 292 -10.77 -13.73 8.06
N ILE A 293 -9.91 -14.47 8.77
CA ILE A 293 -8.89 -13.97 9.70
C ILE A 293 -7.52 -14.20 9.08
N TYR A 294 -6.65 -13.20 9.19
CA TYR A 294 -5.39 -13.18 8.46
C TYR A 294 -4.23 -12.87 9.38
N LEU A 295 -3.28 -13.78 9.43
CA LEU A 295 -2.09 -13.67 10.27
C LEU A 295 -0.97 -13.01 9.48
N ASP A 296 -0.29 -12.06 10.10
CA ASP A 296 0.92 -11.44 9.54
C ASP A 296 2.18 -12.23 9.95
N GLU A 297 2.09 -13.01 11.03
CA GLU A 297 3.17 -13.83 11.59
C GLU A 297 2.58 -15.17 12.07
N LEU A 298 3.30 -16.28 11.85
CA LEU A 298 2.88 -17.63 12.25
C LEU A 298 3.18 -17.88 13.73
N THR A 299 2.56 -17.07 14.60
CA THR A 299 2.71 -17.15 16.07
C THR A 299 1.34 -17.13 16.76
N VAL A 300 1.26 -17.77 17.93
CA VAL A 300 0.05 -17.78 18.77
C VAL A 300 -0.32 -16.37 19.23
N GLN A 301 0.66 -15.51 19.48
CA GLN A 301 0.40 -14.13 19.85
C GLN A 301 -0.30 -13.35 18.72
N ASN A 302 0.18 -13.50 17.47
CA ASN A 302 -0.47 -12.84 16.33
C ASN A 302 -1.89 -13.38 16.10
N LEU A 303 -2.09 -14.68 16.27
CA LEU A 303 -3.41 -15.30 16.24
C LEU A 303 -4.34 -14.64 17.28
N ILE A 304 -3.91 -14.57 18.55
CA ILE A 304 -4.68 -13.93 19.63
C ILE A 304 -5.03 -12.49 19.27
N ASP A 305 -4.06 -11.67 18.86
CA ASP A 305 -4.27 -10.25 18.55
C ASP A 305 -5.30 -10.05 17.43
N LYS A 306 -5.22 -10.88 16.38
CA LYS A 306 -6.14 -10.83 15.23
C LYS A 306 -7.55 -11.26 15.64
N PHE A 307 -7.69 -12.31 16.45
CA PHE A 307 -8.97 -12.80 16.96
C PHE A 307 -9.62 -11.80 17.92
N SER A 308 -8.87 -11.27 18.89
CA SER A 308 -9.38 -10.25 19.81
C SER A 308 -9.91 -9.01 19.07
N THR A 309 -9.19 -8.56 18.04
CA THR A 309 -9.60 -7.41 17.23
C THR A 309 -10.81 -7.72 16.33
N LYS A 310 -10.83 -8.88 15.68
CA LYS A 310 -11.86 -9.21 14.68
C LYS A 310 -13.17 -9.69 15.29
N LEU A 311 -13.12 -10.32 16.46
CA LEU A 311 -14.28 -10.86 17.16
C LEU A 311 -14.77 -9.95 18.29
N ASN A 312 -14.15 -8.77 18.48
CA ASN A 312 -14.47 -7.83 19.55
C ASN A 312 -14.52 -8.48 20.94
N VAL A 313 -13.52 -9.32 21.25
CA VAL A 313 -13.49 -10.03 22.54
C VAL A 313 -13.21 -9.01 23.65
N PRO A 314 -14.09 -8.86 24.66
CA PRO A 314 -14.01 -7.78 25.64
C PRO A 314 -12.91 -7.97 26.71
N VAL A 315 -12.29 -9.15 26.73
CA VAL A 315 -11.25 -9.53 27.71
C VAL A 315 -10.03 -10.13 26.98
N PRO A 316 -8.83 -10.05 27.58
CA PRO A 316 -7.63 -10.63 26.99
C PRO A 316 -7.74 -12.16 26.88
N ILE A 317 -7.35 -12.69 25.72
CA ILE A 317 -7.24 -14.14 25.49
C ILE A 317 -5.87 -14.58 25.98
N LYS A 318 -5.82 -15.50 26.95
CA LYS A 318 -4.55 -15.95 27.57
C LYS A 318 -4.07 -17.31 27.06
N SER A 319 -4.99 -18.12 26.54
CA SER A 319 -4.71 -19.46 26.03
C SER A 319 -5.50 -19.76 24.79
N VAL A 320 -4.87 -20.49 23.87
CA VAL A 320 -5.49 -21.06 22.68
C VAL A 320 -5.38 -22.58 22.78
N ILE A 321 -6.51 -23.25 22.58
CA ILE A 321 -6.64 -24.71 22.65
C ILE A 321 -7.24 -25.18 21.34
N ARG A 322 -6.76 -26.30 20.81
CA ARG A 322 -7.38 -27.03 19.69
C ARG A 322 -8.12 -28.25 20.24
N HIS A 323 -9.36 -28.44 19.82
CA HIS A 323 -10.10 -29.67 20.06
C HIS A 323 -9.84 -30.67 18.92
N VAL A 324 -9.34 -31.85 19.26
CA VAL A 324 -9.09 -32.95 18.32
C VAL A 324 -10.00 -34.12 18.69
N PRO A 325 -10.85 -34.62 17.77
CA PRO A 325 -11.67 -35.80 18.03
C PRO A 325 -10.79 -37.04 18.15
N ARG A 326 -11.06 -37.88 19.17
CA ARG A 326 -10.36 -39.15 19.35
C ARG A 326 -11.00 -40.18 18.42
N HIS A 327 -10.21 -40.75 17.50
CA HIS A 327 -10.70 -41.73 16.51
C HIS A 327 -10.95 -43.12 17.11
N ASP A 328 -10.49 -43.39 18.34
CA ASP A 328 -10.55 -44.71 18.96
C ASP A 328 -11.44 -44.70 20.21
N MET A 329 -12.70 -45.12 20.05
CA MET A 329 -13.40 -46.17 20.82
C MET A 329 -14.92 -46.06 20.68
N VAL A 330 -15.53 -47.23 20.52
CA VAL A 330 -16.97 -47.52 20.34
C VAL A 330 -17.85 -46.82 21.38
N GLU A 331 -18.93 -46.24 20.87
CA GLU A 331 -20.14 -45.71 21.53
C GLU A 331 -20.21 -46.00 23.04
N SER A 332 -19.65 -45.08 23.84
CA SER A 332 -19.93 -45.01 25.27
C SER A 332 -20.63 -43.68 25.53
N SER A 333 -21.81 -43.78 26.11
CA SER A 333 -22.92 -42.82 26.13
C SER A 333 -22.73 -41.56 26.98
N ASN A 334 -21.54 -40.95 26.98
CA ASN A 334 -21.32 -39.59 27.49
C ASN A 334 -20.46 -38.79 26.50
N ASN A 335 -21.09 -37.78 25.89
CA ASN A 335 -20.62 -37.05 24.71
C ASN A 335 -19.35 -36.18 24.92
N ASP A 336 -18.93 -35.95 26.18
CA ASP A 336 -17.85 -35.01 26.52
C ASP A 336 -16.45 -35.63 26.64
N HIS A 337 -16.32 -36.96 26.60
CA HIS A 337 -15.02 -37.64 26.78
C HIS A 337 -14.28 -38.00 25.48
N ASN A 338 -14.83 -37.61 24.31
CA ASN A 338 -14.27 -37.98 23.01
C ASN A 338 -13.38 -36.90 22.36
N ILE A 339 -13.11 -35.80 23.06
CA ILE A 339 -12.36 -34.66 22.55
C ILE A 339 -11.08 -34.47 23.37
N ILE A 340 -9.94 -34.41 22.69
CA ILE A 340 -8.65 -34.08 23.29
C ILE A 340 -8.41 -32.58 23.12
N ALA A 341 -8.25 -31.88 24.23
CA ALA A 341 -7.85 -30.48 24.27
C ALA A 341 -6.32 -30.37 24.21
N VAL A 342 -5.79 -29.86 23.09
CA VAL A 342 -4.36 -29.66 22.88
C VAL A 342 -4.05 -28.17 22.95
N ARG A 343 -3.11 -27.76 23.80
CA ARG A 343 -2.66 -26.36 23.83
C ARG A 343 -1.94 -26.03 22.52
N VAL A 344 -2.32 -24.95 21.87
CA VAL A 344 -1.72 -24.51 20.60
C VAL A 344 -0.42 -23.75 20.88
N ASP A 345 0.64 -24.11 20.16
CA ASP A 345 1.94 -23.42 20.15
C ASP A 345 2.27 -22.87 18.74
N ASP A 346 3.37 -22.14 18.62
CA ASP A 346 3.78 -21.52 17.34
C ASP A 346 4.12 -22.56 16.27
N ALA A 347 4.53 -23.78 16.65
CA ALA A 347 4.80 -24.85 15.68
C ALA A 347 3.50 -25.34 15.04
N MET A 348 2.47 -25.56 15.86
CA MET A 348 1.14 -25.90 15.37
C MET A 348 0.57 -24.82 14.44
N ILE A 349 0.80 -23.53 14.73
CA ILE A 349 0.34 -22.44 13.84
C ILE A 349 1.01 -22.51 12.46
N ARG A 350 2.30 -22.86 12.41
CA ARG A 350 3.03 -23.01 11.14
C ARG A 350 2.53 -24.17 10.29
N ASP A 351 1.97 -25.20 10.93
CA ASP A 351 1.49 -26.40 10.26
C ASP A 351 0.02 -26.30 9.82
N ILE A 352 -0.68 -25.22 10.15
CA ILE A 352 -2.05 -24.99 9.69
C ILE A 352 -2.03 -24.68 8.18
N PRO A 353 -2.82 -25.38 7.35
CA PRO A 353 -2.87 -25.11 5.92
C PRO A 353 -3.56 -23.78 5.62
N GLU A 354 -3.20 -23.18 4.49
CA GLU A 354 -3.85 -21.96 4.01
C GLU A 354 -5.34 -22.22 3.73
N GLN A 355 -6.18 -21.24 4.08
CA GLN A 355 -7.64 -21.29 3.94
C GLN A 355 -8.31 -22.39 4.77
N GLN A 356 -7.71 -22.77 5.90
CA GLN A 356 -8.33 -23.72 6.83
C GLN A 356 -9.64 -23.16 7.41
N ASP A 357 -10.72 -23.93 7.24
CA ASP A 357 -12.00 -23.71 7.89
C ASP A 357 -11.91 -24.13 9.37
N MET A 358 -12.38 -23.26 10.26
CA MET A 358 -12.36 -23.48 11.70
C MET A 358 -13.65 -22.99 12.35
N GLU A 359 -14.21 -23.82 13.23
CA GLU A 359 -15.23 -23.38 14.18
C GLU A 359 -14.57 -22.97 15.49
N ILE A 360 -15.08 -21.93 16.12
CA ILE A 360 -14.44 -21.37 17.32
C ILE A 360 -15.41 -21.19 18.47
N GLU A 361 -14.92 -21.44 19.67
CA GLU A 361 -15.63 -21.18 20.91
C GLU A 361 -14.74 -20.33 21.83
N ILE A 362 -15.33 -19.33 22.48
CA ILE A 362 -14.62 -18.48 23.45
C ILE A 362 -15.20 -18.77 24.83
N LYS A 363 -14.38 -19.33 25.72
CA LYS A 363 -14.75 -19.56 27.11
C LYS A 363 -14.17 -18.47 27.99
N PHE A 364 -15.05 -17.77 28.70
CA PHE A 364 -14.68 -16.75 29.68
C PHE A 364 -14.46 -17.44 31.03
N THR A 365 -13.33 -17.16 31.67
CA THR A 365 -13.02 -17.62 33.02
C THR A 365 -13.36 -16.53 34.02
N ASP A 366 -13.78 -16.91 35.23
CA ASP A 366 -14.14 -15.98 36.32
C ASP A 366 -13.01 -15.00 36.69
N ASP A 367 -11.76 -15.35 36.36
CA ASP A 367 -10.56 -14.51 36.50
C ASP A 367 -10.48 -13.33 35.50
N GLY A 368 -11.51 -13.12 34.68
CA GLY A 368 -11.57 -12.02 33.70
C GLY A 368 -10.68 -12.22 32.47
N VAL A 369 -10.35 -13.47 32.14
CA VAL A 369 -9.58 -13.85 30.95
C VAL A 369 -10.38 -14.80 30.06
N ALA A 370 -10.07 -14.83 28.77
CA ALA A 370 -10.69 -15.75 27.82
C ALA A 370 -9.72 -16.86 27.37
N THR A 371 -10.29 -18.03 27.09
CA THR A 371 -9.62 -19.12 26.35
C THR A 371 -10.31 -19.28 25.01
N LEU A 372 -9.52 -19.22 23.93
CA LEU A 372 -9.98 -19.46 22.57
C LEU A 372 -9.85 -20.95 22.26
N ILE A 373 -10.93 -21.57 21.81
CA ILE A 373 -11.00 -22.97 21.42
C ILE A 373 -11.18 -23.03 19.92
N LEU A 374 -10.27 -23.72 19.23
CA LEU A 374 -10.27 -23.96 17.79
C LEU A 374 -10.74 -25.39 17.52
N CYS A 375 -11.74 -25.57 16.68
CA CYS A 375 -12.25 -26.87 16.25
C CYS A 375 -12.00 -27.01 14.74
N TYR A 376 -11.03 -27.87 14.39
CA TYR A 376 -10.65 -28.23 13.02
C TYR A 376 -9.76 -29.47 12.96
#